data_AF-A0A0T6A323-F1
#
_entry.id   AF-A0A0T6A323-F1
#
_cell.length_a   1.000
_cell.length_b   1.000
_cell.length_c   1.000
_cell.angle_alpha   90.00
_cell.angle_beta   90.00
_cell.angle_gamma   90.00
#
_symmetry.space_group_name_H-M   'P 1'
#
loop_
_entity.id
_entity.type
_entity.pdbx_description
1 polymer ?
#
loop_
_entity_poly.entity_id
_entity_poly.type
_entity_poly.pdbx_seq_one_letter_code
_entity_poly.pdbx_strand_id
1 'polypeptide(L)'
;MASYLPPKKNTEFIFYIGLTSQFNTKLFQVNPTLAAGDVKVSLDGGPFNNLATLPVVTPASGTMVKVTLSASEMNADNINITFSDVAGNEWCDLSVNIQTSTNQIDALSTAAALATVQADTDDLQTKIGTPTGVSVAADIADVEGKVDDLEGRLTDTRAGYLDNLSAGAVTLESTAQSILADTDDIQAKIGTPTGGSFSADLADIESKVDDLEGRLTTLRAGYLDNLSAGAVALEATAQSIVTATDDLEGRLTAVRAAYLDNLSGGAVALQSTATEILADTDDLQTKLGTPTGISFSADLADIESKVDDLEGRLTDLRAGYLDNLSGGAVALESTAVSIQADTDDLQTKLGTPVGTSFSADLADIESKVDDLEGRLTELRAGYLDNLSAGATALESTAQSVLADTDDLQTKVGTPTGASVSADLADIESKVDDLEGRLTALRAGYLDNLSAGAAALESTAQSILADTGTDGVALTVAERNAVADALLDRVDAIEVGLTFRQAVAIMAAALAGKLSGLPGLSPIFRNAVADSKNRISATVDADGNRLTITYDLT
;
A
#
# COMPACT_ATOMS: atom_id res chain seq x y z
N MET A 1 -35.15 48.01 -54.56
CA MET A 1 -35.80 49.12 -55.30
C MET A 1 -35.80 50.29 -54.35
N ALA A 2 -35.26 51.45 -54.72
CA ALA A 2 -35.14 52.57 -53.78
C ALA A 2 -36.52 52.95 -53.24
N SER A 3 -36.67 53.03 -51.92
CA SER A 3 -37.90 53.50 -51.31
C SER A 3 -38.11 54.98 -51.64
N TYR A 4 -39.31 55.33 -52.08
CA TYR A 4 -39.75 56.73 -52.25
C TYR A 4 -40.49 57.25 -51.02
N LEU A 5 -40.71 56.41 -50.00
CA LEU A 5 -41.46 56.73 -48.79
C LEU A 5 -40.69 56.37 -47.51
N PRO A 6 -40.67 57.25 -46.49
CA PRO A 6 -41.01 58.68 -46.58
C PRO A 6 -40.14 59.42 -47.62
N PRO A 7 -40.60 60.54 -48.19
CA PRO A 7 -39.79 61.39 -49.06
C PRO A 7 -38.55 61.90 -48.32
N LYS A 8 -37.39 61.90 -48.99
CA LYS A 8 -36.12 62.24 -48.36
C LYS A 8 -35.79 63.72 -48.54
N LYS A 9 -35.41 64.39 -47.44
CA LYS A 9 -34.94 65.78 -47.46
C LYS A 9 -33.70 65.92 -48.37
N ASN A 10 -33.55 67.05 -49.06
CA ASN A 10 -32.44 67.32 -49.98
C ASN A 10 -32.29 66.32 -51.15
N THR A 11 -33.35 65.62 -51.55
CA THR A 11 -33.34 64.66 -52.67
C THR A 11 -34.50 64.98 -53.61
N GLU A 12 -34.32 64.84 -54.92
CA GLU A 12 -35.42 65.04 -55.88
C GLU A 12 -36.61 64.12 -55.55
N PHE A 13 -37.83 64.66 -55.62
CA PHE A 13 -39.04 63.88 -55.40
C PHE A 13 -40.05 64.08 -56.52
N ILE A 14 -40.63 62.96 -56.96
CA ILE A 14 -41.61 62.90 -58.05
C ILE A 14 -42.89 62.29 -57.51
N PHE A 15 -44.01 62.97 -57.74
CA PHE A 15 -45.34 62.40 -57.52
C PHE A 15 -46.27 62.75 -58.67
N TYR A 16 -47.40 62.05 -58.72
CA TYR A 16 -48.44 62.24 -59.74
C TYR A 16 -49.76 62.56 -59.03
N ILE A 17 -50.51 63.53 -59.55
CA ILE A 17 -51.77 63.96 -58.95
C ILE A 17 -52.83 64.24 -60.02
N GLY A 18 -54.08 63.87 -59.73
CA GLY A 18 -55.23 64.25 -60.54
C GLY A 18 -55.83 65.55 -60.04
N LEU A 19 -56.06 66.51 -60.94
CA LEU A 19 -56.72 67.77 -60.62
C LEU A 19 -58.22 67.63 -60.90
N THR A 20 -59.09 67.99 -59.95
CA THR A 20 -60.55 67.87 -60.11
C THR A 20 -61.06 68.94 -61.08
N SER A 21 -61.93 68.58 -62.03
CA SER A 21 -62.50 69.54 -62.99
C SER A 21 -63.47 70.52 -62.31
N GLN A 22 -63.37 71.83 -62.58
CA GLN A 22 -64.38 72.80 -62.09
C GLN A 22 -65.73 72.60 -62.80
N PHE A 23 -65.71 72.22 -64.08
CA PHE A 23 -66.93 72.00 -64.87
C PHE A 23 -67.74 70.80 -64.36
N ASN A 24 -67.08 69.76 -63.87
CA ASN A 24 -67.72 68.63 -63.21
C ASN A 24 -66.84 68.09 -62.09
N THR A 25 -67.11 68.55 -60.87
CA THR A 25 -66.32 68.24 -59.65
C THR A 25 -66.36 66.77 -59.21
N LYS A 26 -67.06 65.90 -59.95
CA LYS A 26 -67.03 64.43 -59.78
C LYS A 26 -65.96 63.74 -60.64
N LEU A 27 -65.27 64.47 -61.51
CA LEU A 27 -64.27 63.95 -62.46
C LEU A 27 -62.94 64.67 -62.30
N PHE A 28 -61.84 63.97 -62.59
CA PHE A 28 -60.57 64.63 -62.85
C PHE A 28 -60.58 65.33 -64.21
N GLN A 29 -59.95 66.49 -64.29
CA GLN A 29 -59.74 67.23 -65.52
C GLN A 29 -58.86 66.40 -66.46
N VAL A 30 -59.30 66.23 -67.70
CA VAL A 30 -58.55 65.56 -68.76
C VAL A 30 -57.67 66.60 -69.45
N ASN A 31 -56.38 66.31 -69.60
CA ASN A 31 -55.38 67.19 -70.19
C ASN A 31 -55.43 68.63 -69.63
N PRO A 32 -55.31 68.83 -68.30
CA PRO A 32 -55.34 70.16 -67.70
C PRO A 32 -54.25 71.04 -68.29
N THR A 33 -54.61 72.27 -68.66
CA THR A 33 -53.67 73.31 -69.04
C THR A 33 -52.89 73.76 -67.79
N LEU A 34 -51.57 73.89 -67.91
CA LEU A 34 -50.66 74.26 -66.82
C LEU A 34 -49.69 75.35 -67.29
N ALA A 35 -49.62 76.44 -66.53
CA ALA A 35 -48.79 77.60 -66.79
C ALA A 35 -47.93 77.98 -65.57
N ALA A 36 -46.93 78.84 -65.79
CA ALA A 36 -46.08 79.35 -64.72
C ALA A 36 -46.88 80.26 -63.78
N GLY A 37 -47.06 79.83 -62.54
CA GLY A 37 -47.89 80.51 -61.54
C GLY A 37 -49.00 79.62 -60.97
N ASP A 38 -49.41 78.59 -61.71
CA ASP A 38 -50.51 77.71 -61.29
C ASP A 38 -50.11 76.74 -60.18
N VAL A 39 -48.83 76.36 -60.12
CA VAL A 39 -48.29 75.46 -59.10
C VAL A 39 -47.13 76.14 -58.38
N LYS A 40 -47.28 76.30 -57.06
CA LYS A 40 -46.32 76.96 -56.18
C LYS A 40 -45.98 76.12 -54.96
N VAL A 41 -44.75 76.26 -54.48
CA VAL A 41 -44.23 75.58 -53.29
C VAL A 41 -43.90 76.57 -52.19
N SER A 42 -44.23 76.20 -50.95
CA SER A 42 -43.84 76.84 -49.71
C SER A 42 -43.03 75.84 -48.88
N LEU A 43 -41.87 76.30 -48.39
CA LEU A 43 -40.93 75.53 -47.60
C LEU A 43 -41.05 75.95 -46.13
N ASP A 44 -41.42 75.03 -45.24
CA ASP A 44 -41.59 75.26 -43.79
C ASP A 44 -42.48 76.48 -43.44
N GLY A 45 -43.47 76.79 -44.28
CA GLY A 45 -44.38 77.93 -44.11
C GLY A 45 -43.87 79.27 -44.68
N GLY A 46 -42.74 79.25 -45.41
CA GLY A 46 -42.22 80.40 -46.15
C GLY A 46 -43.09 80.84 -47.33
N PRO A 47 -42.70 81.90 -48.05
CA PRO A 47 -43.48 82.42 -49.18
C PRO A 47 -43.65 81.40 -50.32
N PHE A 48 -44.81 81.43 -50.98
CA PHE A 48 -45.10 80.58 -52.13
C PHE A 48 -44.34 81.04 -53.37
N ASN A 49 -43.38 80.23 -53.81
CA ASN A 49 -42.59 80.43 -55.03
C ASN A 49 -43.08 79.49 -56.14
N ASN A 50 -42.93 79.88 -57.40
CA ASN A 50 -43.20 78.97 -58.53
C ASN A 50 -42.23 77.77 -58.48
N LEU A 51 -42.70 76.59 -58.88
CA LEU A 51 -41.82 75.43 -59.06
C LEU A 51 -40.74 75.70 -60.12
N ALA A 52 -39.53 75.20 -59.88
CA ALA A 52 -38.40 75.31 -60.80
C ALA A 52 -38.65 74.52 -62.11
N THR A 53 -39.39 73.42 -62.03
CA THR A 53 -39.87 72.65 -63.18
C THR A 53 -41.39 72.77 -63.25
N LEU A 54 -41.92 73.28 -64.38
CA LEU A 54 -43.37 73.30 -64.63
C LEU A 54 -43.92 71.86 -64.65
N PRO A 55 -44.94 71.52 -63.85
CA PRO A 55 -45.55 70.20 -63.88
C PRO A 55 -46.16 69.88 -65.26
N VAL A 56 -46.21 68.59 -65.62
CA VAL A 56 -46.62 68.14 -66.96
C VAL A 56 -47.65 67.02 -66.89
N VAL A 57 -48.62 67.00 -67.80
CA VAL A 57 -49.58 65.90 -67.91
C VAL A 57 -48.85 64.63 -68.38
N THR A 58 -48.96 63.53 -67.63
CA THR A 58 -48.30 62.25 -67.93
C THR A 58 -49.15 61.08 -67.42
N PRO A 59 -49.59 60.14 -68.28
CA PRO A 59 -49.38 60.11 -69.73
C PRO A 59 -50.04 61.30 -70.45
N ALA A 60 -49.50 61.68 -71.62
CA ALA A 60 -50.03 62.79 -72.41
C ALA A 60 -51.52 62.58 -72.74
N SER A 61 -52.30 63.67 -72.73
CA SER A 61 -53.77 63.64 -72.82
C SER A 61 -54.50 62.88 -71.69
N GLY A 62 -53.80 62.47 -70.63
CA GLY A 62 -54.37 61.82 -69.45
C GLY A 62 -54.92 62.81 -68.41
N THR A 63 -55.28 62.28 -67.24
CA THR A 63 -55.80 63.05 -66.08
C THR A 63 -54.76 63.32 -64.99
N MET A 64 -53.57 62.74 -65.10
CA MET A 64 -52.52 62.82 -64.06
C MET A 64 -51.45 63.83 -64.44
N VAL A 65 -51.13 64.72 -63.51
CA VAL A 65 -50.05 65.69 -63.60
C VAL A 65 -48.84 65.15 -62.83
N LYS A 66 -47.71 65.00 -63.53
CA LYS A 66 -46.41 64.70 -62.93
C LYS A 66 -45.81 65.99 -62.37
N VAL A 67 -45.54 65.98 -61.07
CA VAL A 67 -44.85 67.05 -60.35
C VAL A 67 -43.45 66.55 -60.02
N THR A 68 -42.43 67.37 -60.29
CA THR A 68 -41.02 67.06 -59.98
C THR A 68 -40.47 68.20 -59.13
N LEU A 69 -40.14 67.89 -57.89
CA LEU A 69 -39.57 68.81 -56.91
C LEU A 69 -38.06 68.57 -56.86
N SER A 70 -37.26 69.61 -57.12
CA SER A 70 -35.81 69.54 -57.04
C SER A 70 -35.33 69.27 -55.61
N ALA A 71 -34.08 68.82 -55.46
CA ALA A 71 -33.46 68.63 -54.15
C ALA A 71 -33.54 69.89 -53.25
N SER A 72 -33.47 71.09 -53.82
CA SER A 72 -33.60 72.36 -53.10
C SER A 72 -35.03 72.65 -52.64
N GLU A 73 -36.03 72.35 -53.48
CA GLU A 73 -37.46 72.42 -53.11
C GLU A 73 -37.83 71.30 -52.11
N MET A 74 -37.02 70.26 -52.03
CA MET A 74 -37.12 69.17 -51.05
C MET A 74 -36.26 69.42 -49.79
N ASN A 75 -35.72 70.62 -49.57
CA ASN A 75 -34.92 70.96 -48.38
C ASN A 75 -35.74 71.66 -47.27
N ALA A 76 -36.87 71.06 -46.91
CA ALA A 76 -37.74 71.52 -45.81
C ALA A 76 -38.32 70.31 -45.08
N ASP A 77 -38.66 70.45 -43.80
CA ASP A 77 -39.32 69.35 -43.07
C ASP A 77 -40.78 69.21 -43.50
N ASN A 78 -41.42 70.33 -43.85
CA ASN A 78 -42.81 70.42 -44.26
C ASN A 78 -42.96 71.26 -45.54
N ILE A 79 -43.26 70.60 -46.66
CA ILE A 79 -43.38 71.21 -47.98
C ILE A 79 -44.86 71.29 -48.35
N ASN A 80 -45.36 72.49 -48.61
CA ASN A 80 -46.73 72.69 -49.09
C ASN A 80 -46.71 73.10 -50.55
N ILE A 81 -47.38 72.34 -51.41
CA ILE A 81 -47.57 72.64 -52.83
C ILE A 81 -49.02 73.00 -53.07
N THR A 82 -49.27 74.23 -53.49
CA THR A 82 -50.60 74.72 -53.88
C THR A 82 -50.74 74.74 -55.39
N PHE A 83 -51.84 74.17 -55.86
CA PHE A 83 -52.32 74.21 -57.24
C PHE A 83 -53.53 75.15 -57.25
N SER A 84 -53.51 76.18 -58.07
CA SER A 84 -54.66 77.06 -58.32
C SER A 84 -54.60 77.56 -59.76
N ASP A 85 -55.68 77.38 -60.52
CA ASP A 85 -55.72 77.76 -61.93
C ASP A 85 -55.85 79.27 -62.05
N VAL A 86 -54.73 79.96 -62.31
CA VAL A 86 -54.70 81.42 -62.37
C VAL A 86 -55.29 81.94 -63.69
N ALA A 87 -55.40 81.10 -64.71
CA ALA A 87 -55.77 81.50 -66.08
C ALA A 87 -56.39 80.37 -66.93
N GLY A 88 -57.59 79.92 -66.56
CA GLY A 88 -58.34 78.92 -67.32
C GLY A 88 -59.68 78.53 -66.69
N ASN A 89 -59.72 78.44 -65.36
CA ASN A 89 -60.81 77.89 -64.56
C ASN A 89 -61.20 76.45 -64.97
N GLU A 90 -60.24 75.67 -65.45
CA GLU A 90 -60.43 74.28 -65.88
C GLU A 90 -60.56 73.33 -64.68
N TRP A 91 -59.75 73.55 -63.64
CA TRP A 91 -59.59 72.63 -62.51
C TRP A 91 -59.58 73.35 -61.15
N CYS A 92 -60.04 72.66 -60.09
CA CYS A 92 -60.24 73.19 -58.75
C CYS A 92 -58.92 73.34 -57.99
N ASP A 93 -58.86 74.34 -57.09
CA ASP A 93 -57.76 74.52 -56.14
C ASP A 93 -57.49 73.23 -55.33
N LEU A 94 -56.20 72.93 -55.14
CA LEU A 94 -55.74 71.77 -54.40
C LEU A 94 -54.45 72.11 -53.64
N SER A 95 -54.28 71.55 -52.45
CA SER A 95 -53.03 71.64 -51.70
C SER A 95 -52.53 70.25 -51.36
N VAL A 96 -51.23 70.03 -51.55
CA VAL A 96 -50.52 68.81 -51.20
C VAL A 96 -49.48 69.16 -50.14
N ASN A 97 -49.53 68.46 -49.02
CA ASN A 97 -48.50 68.53 -48.00
C ASN A 97 -47.57 67.32 -48.12
N ILE A 98 -46.26 67.56 -48.09
CA ILE A 98 -45.21 66.54 -48.07
C ILE A 98 -44.33 66.78 -46.85
N GLN A 99 -44.35 65.82 -45.92
CA GLN A 99 -43.41 65.79 -44.80
C GLN A 99 -42.17 65.00 -45.23
N THR A 100 -40.99 65.59 -45.11
CA THR A 100 -39.74 64.91 -45.45
C THR A 100 -39.10 64.26 -44.22
N SER A 101 -38.20 63.32 -44.48
CA SER A 101 -37.36 62.69 -43.47
C SER A 101 -35.89 62.80 -43.86
N THR A 102 -35.01 62.78 -42.87
CA THR A 102 -33.55 62.72 -43.11
C THR A 102 -33.14 61.36 -43.71
N ASN A 103 -33.79 60.27 -43.28
CA ASN A 103 -33.43 58.89 -43.60
C ASN A 103 -34.67 58.08 -44.04
N GLN A 104 -34.46 57.19 -45.01
CA GLN A 104 -35.48 56.27 -45.52
C GLN A 104 -35.26 54.86 -44.97
N ILE A 105 -36.26 53.98 -45.11
CA ILE A 105 -36.22 52.59 -44.60
C ILE A 105 -34.97 51.84 -45.11
N ASP A 106 -34.60 52.01 -46.38
CA ASP A 106 -33.41 51.37 -46.98
C ASP A 106 -32.10 51.75 -46.25
N ALA A 107 -32.02 52.94 -45.63
CA ALA A 107 -30.83 53.37 -44.89
C ALA A 107 -30.62 52.60 -43.58
N LEU A 108 -31.65 51.92 -43.04
CA LEU A 108 -31.50 51.06 -41.86
C LEU A 108 -30.62 49.83 -42.15
N SER A 109 -30.57 49.37 -43.41
CA SER A 109 -29.70 48.25 -43.82
C SER A 109 -28.20 48.59 -43.80
N THR A 110 -27.86 49.87 -43.72
CA THR A 110 -26.47 50.40 -43.73
C THR A 110 -26.17 51.28 -42.52
N ALA A 111 -27.09 51.37 -41.56
CA ALA A 111 -26.93 52.19 -40.36
C ALA A 111 -25.93 51.53 -39.39
N ALA A 112 -25.02 52.34 -38.83
CA ALA A 112 -23.98 51.90 -37.89
C ALA A 112 -24.53 51.19 -36.62
N ALA A 113 -25.81 51.37 -36.30
CA ALA A 113 -26.49 50.65 -35.21
C ALA A 113 -26.59 49.13 -35.42
N LEU A 114 -26.52 48.63 -36.67
CA LEU A 114 -26.42 47.18 -36.91
C LEU A 114 -25.00 46.66 -36.67
N ALA A 115 -23.98 47.50 -36.89
CA ALA A 115 -22.59 47.13 -36.64
C ALA A 115 -22.27 47.00 -35.15
N THR A 116 -22.94 47.75 -34.26
CA THR A 116 -22.82 47.56 -32.80
C THR A 116 -23.46 46.24 -32.36
N VAL A 117 -24.64 45.88 -32.90
CA VAL A 117 -25.27 44.58 -32.61
C VAL A 117 -24.41 43.41 -33.11
N GLN A 118 -23.76 43.56 -34.27
CA GLN A 118 -22.80 42.57 -34.75
C GLN A 118 -21.57 42.49 -33.84
N ALA A 119 -20.98 43.62 -33.45
CA ALA A 119 -19.84 43.64 -32.54
C ALA A 119 -20.15 43.04 -31.16
N ASP A 120 -21.33 43.30 -30.60
CA ASP A 120 -21.80 42.67 -29.36
C ASP A 120 -21.99 41.15 -29.55
N THR A 121 -22.46 40.72 -30.72
CA THR A 121 -22.59 39.29 -31.08
C THR A 121 -21.22 38.62 -31.19
N ASP A 122 -20.25 39.27 -31.84
CA ASP A 122 -18.89 38.78 -32.05
C ASP A 122 -18.10 38.76 -30.72
N ASP A 123 -18.29 39.77 -29.85
CA ASP A 123 -17.71 39.82 -28.49
C ASP A 123 -18.29 38.73 -27.58
N LEU A 124 -19.60 38.50 -27.63
CA LEU A 124 -20.24 37.38 -26.95
C LEU A 124 -19.65 36.04 -27.44
N GLN A 125 -19.58 35.80 -28.75
CA GLN A 125 -18.97 34.60 -29.34
C GLN A 125 -17.48 34.45 -28.96
N THR A 126 -16.74 35.56 -28.86
CA THR A 126 -15.34 35.53 -28.44
C THR A 126 -15.19 35.16 -26.95
N LYS A 127 -16.10 35.62 -26.09
CA LYS A 127 -16.07 35.37 -24.64
C LYS A 127 -16.60 34.00 -24.24
N ILE A 128 -17.62 33.49 -24.92
CA ILE A 128 -18.24 32.18 -24.62
C ILE A 128 -17.65 31.04 -25.46
N GLY A 129 -16.83 31.37 -26.48
CA GLY A 129 -16.35 30.43 -27.50
C GLY A 129 -17.33 30.31 -28.67
N THR A 130 -16.79 29.99 -29.85
CA THR A 130 -17.61 29.68 -31.02
C THR A 130 -18.44 28.43 -30.71
N PRO A 131 -19.78 28.45 -30.85
CA PRO A 131 -20.60 27.27 -30.62
C PRO A 131 -20.12 26.08 -31.45
N THR A 132 -19.90 24.94 -30.81
CA THR A 132 -19.46 23.71 -31.50
C THR A 132 -20.64 22.95 -32.09
N GLY A 133 -21.81 23.07 -31.46
CA GLY A 133 -23.09 22.62 -31.97
C GLY A 133 -23.85 23.71 -32.75
N VAL A 134 -25.10 23.42 -33.10
CA VAL A 134 -25.98 24.32 -33.89
C VAL A 134 -26.41 25.58 -33.13
N SER A 135 -26.23 25.60 -31.80
CA SER A 135 -26.48 26.74 -30.92
C SER A 135 -25.84 26.52 -29.56
N VAL A 136 -25.65 27.59 -28.77
CA VAL A 136 -25.16 27.53 -27.38
C VAL A 136 -25.98 26.56 -26.50
N ALA A 137 -27.28 26.43 -26.74
CA ALA A 137 -28.13 25.50 -26.00
C ALA A 137 -27.81 24.02 -26.29
N ALA A 138 -27.29 23.71 -27.48
CA ALA A 138 -26.81 22.36 -27.81
C ALA A 138 -25.49 22.07 -27.09
N ASP A 139 -24.56 23.02 -27.07
CA ASP A 139 -23.28 22.87 -26.35
C ASP A 139 -23.48 22.71 -24.83
N ILE A 140 -24.47 23.42 -24.24
CA ILE A 140 -24.84 23.25 -22.83
C ILE A 140 -25.37 21.84 -22.57
N ALA A 141 -26.32 21.34 -23.38
CA ALA A 141 -26.85 19.98 -23.23
C ALA A 141 -25.77 18.89 -23.40
N ASP A 142 -24.81 19.13 -24.30
CA ASP A 142 -23.63 18.28 -24.50
C ASP A 142 -22.67 18.28 -23.31
N VAL A 143 -22.61 19.37 -22.54
CA VAL A 143 -21.84 19.48 -21.30
C VAL A 143 -22.60 18.82 -20.14
N GLU A 144 -23.90 19.05 -20.02
CA GLU A 144 -24.78 18.38 -19.04
C GLU A 144 -24.68 16.86 -19.17
N GLY A 145 -24.82 16.30 -20.38
CA GLY A 145 -24.66 14.86 -20.61
C GLY A 145 -23.27 14.31 -20.25
N LYS A 146 -22.20 15.10 -20.44
CA LYS A 146 -20.84 14.72 -20.01
C LYS A 146 -20.68 14.79 -18.48
N VAL A 147 -21.38 15.69 -17.80
CA VAL A 147 -21.42 15.77 -16.33
C VAL A 147 -22.18 14.57 -15.77
N ASP A 148 -23.35 14.23 -16.32
CA ASP A 148 -24.13 13.04 -15.94
C ASP A 148 -23.30 11.75 -16.10
N ASP A 149 -22.59 11.58 -17.23
CA ASP A 149 -21.67 10.46 -17.47
C ASP A 149 -20.51 10.42 -16.43
N LEU A 150 -20.00 11.58 -16.02
CA LEU A 150 -18.96 11.67 -14.97
C LEU A 150 -19.51 11.30 -13.59
N GLU A 151 -20.70 11.77 -13.23
CA GLU A 151 -21.36 11.46 -11.95
C GLU A 151 -21.72 9.97 -11.84
N GLY A 152 -22.20 9.37 -12.93
CA GLY A 152 -22.42 7.92 -13.02
C GLY A 152 -21.13 7.13 -12.80
N ARG A 153 -20.08 7.45 -13.56
CA ARG A 153 -18.76 6.79 -13.43
C ARG A 153 -18.14 6.95 -12.04
N LEU A 154 -18.32 8.11 -11.40
CA LEU A 154 -17.85 8.35 -10.04
C LEU A 154 -18.63 7.52 -9.02
N THR A 155 -19.94 7.36 -9.22
CA THR A 155 -20.81 6.53 -8.38
C THR A 155 -20.43 5.06 -8.45
N ASP A 156 -20.25 4.51 -9.66
CA ASP A 156 -19.84 3.11 -9.87
C ASP A 156 -18.44 2.83 -9.29
N THR A 157 -17.49 3.75 -9.52
CA THR A 157 -16.13 3.64 -8.97
C THR A 157 -16.15 3.63 -7.44
N ARG A 158 -16.96 4.50 -6.84
CA ARG A 158 -17.14 4.56 -5.37
C ARG A 158 -17.80 3.29 -4.81
N ALA A 159 -18.78 2.72 -5.52
CA ALA A 159 -19.39 1.44 -5.14
C ALA A 159 -18.34 0.32 -5.15
N GLY A 160 -17.56 0.19 -6.23
CA GLY A 160 -16.50 -0.82 -6.32
C GLY A 160 -15.41 -0.68 -5.23
N TYR A 161 -15.04 0.54 -4.84
CA TYR A 161 -14.12 0.75 -3.71
C TYR A 161 -14.75 0.36 -2.36
N LEU A 162 -16.04 0.63 -2.14
CA LEU A 162 -16.75 0.23 -0.92
C LEU A 162 -16.93 -1.29 -0.82
N ASP A 163 -17.22 -1.96 -1.94
CA ASP A 163 -17.31 -3.42 -2.01
C ASP A 163 -15.95 -4.08 -1.72
N ASN A 164 -14.87 -3.58 -2.32
CA ASN A 164 -13.51 -4.07 -2.04
C ASN A 164 -13.09 -3.87 -0.57
N LEU A 165 -13.41 -2.70 0.02
CA LEU A 165 -13.14 -2.45 1.44
C LEU A 165 -13.95 -3.40 2.35
N SER A 166 -15.22 -3.65 1.98
CA SER A 166 -16.10 -4.57 2.71
C SER A 166 -15.62 -6.03 2.60
N ALA A 167 -15.18 -6.47 1.42
CA ALA A 167 -14.58 -7.78 1.22
C ALA A 167 -13.27 -7.94 2.00
N GLY A 168 -12.42 -6.92 2.03
CA GLY A 168 -11.21 -6.89 2.85
C GLY A 168 -11.52 -7.02 4.35
N ALA A 169 -12.53 -6.30 4.85
CA ALA A 169 -12.98 -6.40 6.24
C ALA A 169 -13.50 -7.80 6.59
N VAL A 170 -14.32 -8.42 5.72
CA VAL A 170 -14.79 -9.81 5.89
C VAL A 170 -13.62 -10.81 5.92
N THR A 171 -12.61 -10.60 5.07
CA THR A 171 -11.43 -11.47 4.99
C THR A 171 -10.57 -11.37 6.27
N LEU A 172 -10.39 -10.15 6.80
CA LEU A 172 -9.69 -9.91 8.06
C LEU A 172 -10.44 -10.53 9.25
N GLU A 173 -11.76 -10.37 9.31
CA GLU A 173 -12.62 -10.98 10.33
C GLU A 173 -12.53 -12.51 10.32
N SER A 174 -12.58 -13.14 9.12
CA SER A 174 -12.42 -14.59 9.00
C SER A 174 -11.02 -15.08 9.43
N THR A 175 -9.97 -14.29 9.16
CA THR A 175 -8.60 -14.58 9.62
C THR A 175 -8.51 -14.49 11.14
N ALA A 176 -9.10 -13.45 11.74
CA ALA A 176 -9.13 -13.27 13.20
C ALA A 176 -9.88 -14.41 13.90
N GLN A 177 -11.02 -14.86 13.35
CA GLN A 177 -11.76 -16.01 13.86
C GLN A 177 -10.96 -17.32 13.73
N SER A 178 -10.19 -17.52 12.66
CA SER A 178 -9.27 -18.66 12.55
C SER A 178 -8.18 -18.63 13.62
N ILE A 179 -7.55 -17.48 13.86
CA ILE A 179 -6.51 -17.30 14.89
C ILE A 179 -7.09 -17.57 16.30
N LEU A 180 -8.32 -17.13 16.56
CA LEU A 180 -9.04 -17.45 17.79
C LEU A 180 -9.30 -18.95 17.93
N ALA A 181 -9.78 -19.61 16.88
CA ALA A 181 -10.01 -21.06 16.88
C ALA A 181 -8.71 -21.87 17.07
N ASP A 182 -7.61 -21.47 16.43
CA ASP A 182 -6.29 -22.08 16.62
C ASP A 182 -5.78 -21.83 18.04
N THR A 183 -6.02 -20.65 18.60
CA THR A 183 -5.68 -20.31 19.99
C THR A 183 -6.47 -21.16 20.99
N ASP A 184 -7.76 -21.39 20.74
CA ASP A 184 -8.63 -22.24 21.56
C ASP A 184 -8.23 -23.72 21.47
N ASP A 185 -7.89 -24.24 20.28
CA ASP A 185 -7.40 -25.61 20.09
C ASP A 185 -6.01 -25.83 20.71
N ILE A 186 -5.12 -24.84 20.63
CA ILE A 186 -3.84 -24.82 21.35
C ILE A 186 -4.10 -24.92 22.86
N GLN A 187 -4.96 -24.06 23.43
CA GLN A 187 -5.32 -24.10 24.85
C GLN A 187 -6.01 -25.40 25.26
N ALA A 188 -6.84 -26.00 24.40
CA ALA A 188 -7.46 -27.29 24.65
C ALA A 188 -6.45 -28.45 24.71
N LYS A 189 -5.36 -28.37 23.93
CA LYS A 189 -4.29 -29.39 23.88
C LYS A 189 -3.28 -29.28 25.02
N ILE A 190 -2.89 -28.06 25.40
CA ILE A 190 -1.83 -27.84 26.40
C ILE A 190 -2.35 -27.42 27.79
N GLY A 191 -3.67 -27.18 27.90
CA GLY A 191 -4.31 -26.66 29.11
C GLY A 191 -4.36 -25.13 29.13
N THR A 192 -5.38 -24.58 29.80
CA THR A 192 -5.45 -23.14 30.08
C THR A 192 -4.40 -22.76 31.12
N PRO A 193 -3.60 -21.70 30.90
CA PRO A 193 -2.57 -21.28 31.85
C PRO A 193 -3.13 -20.99 33.24
N THR A 194 -2.59 -21.62 34.28
CA THR A 194 -3.09 -21.49 35.66
C THR A 194 -2.54 -20.27 36.37
N GLY A 195 -1.32 -19.85 36.07
CA GLY A 195 -0.66 -18.66 36.60
C GLY A 195 -0.92 -17.37 35.81
N GLY A 196 -1.88 -17.37 34.87
CA GLY A 196 -2.18 -16.22 34.00
C GLY A 196 -1.23 -16.04 32.81
N SER A 197 -0.12 -16.80 32.74
CA SER A 197 0.75 -16.91 31.56
C SER A 197 1.54 -18.23 31.59
N PHE A 198 1.97 -18.73 30.42
CA PHE A 198 2.86 -19.89 30.33
C PHE A 198 4.19 -19.69 31.07
N SER A 199 4.70 -18.45 31.12
CA SER A 199 5.91 -18.11 31.88
C SER A 199 5.72 -18.23 33.40
N ALA A 200 4.52 -17.96 33.91
CA ALA A 200 4.21 -18.17 35.31
C ALA A 200 4.12 -19.67 35.64
N ASP A 201 3.39 -20.45 34.82
CA ASP A 201 3.28 -21.91 35.02
C ASP A 201 4.64 -22.62 34.89
N LEU A 202 5.52 -22.15 33.99
CA LEU A 202 6.88 -22.70 33.85
C LEU A 202 7.74 -22.43 35.08
N ALA A 203 7.75 -21.20 35.61
CA ALA A 203 8.46 -20.86 36.86
C ALA A 203 7.93 -21.68 38.05
N ASP A 204 6.62 -21.95 38.07
CA ASP A 204 5.96 -22.80 39.06
C ASP A 204 6.35 -24.29 38.93
N ILE A 205 6.76 -24.74 37.74
CA ILE A 205 7.31 -26.09 37.49
C ILE A 205 8.79 -26.14 37.88
N GLU A 206 9.59 -25.14 37.49
CA GLU A 206 11.01 -25.02 37.85
C GLU A 206 11.18 -25.06 39.38
N SER A 207 10.42 -24.24 40.11
CA SER A 207 10.39 -24.25 41.59
C SER A 207 10.07 -25.63 42.18
N LYS A 208 9.12 -26.38 41.59
CA LYS A 208 8.77 -27.74 42.03
C LYS A 208 9.86 -28.76 41.70
N VAL A 209 10.63 -28.56 40.62
CA VAL A 209 11.76 -29.41 40.25
C VAL A 209 12.95 -29.15 41.18
N ASP A 210 13.28 -27.89 41.49
CA ASP A 210 14.31 -27.51 42.45
C ASP A 210 14.04 -28.14 43.83
N ASP A 211 12.79 -28.04 44.32
CA ASP A 211 12.33 -28.69 45.56
C ASP A 211 12.50 -30.23 45.50
N LEU A 212 12.27 -30.83 44.34
CA LEU A 212 12.43 -32.28 44.13
C LEU A 212 13.91 -32.69 44.16
N GLU A 213 14.79 -31.93 43.51
CA GLU A 213 16.24 -32.17 43.51
C GLU A 213 16.85 -31.98 44.90
N GLY A 214 16.42 -30.96 45.65
CA GLY A 214 16.81 -30.75 47.05
C GLY A 214 16.40 -31.91 47.96
N ARG A 215 15.16 -32.41 47.79
CA ARG A 215 14.66 -33.60 48.51
C ARG A 215 15.42 -34.86 48.14
N LEU A 216 15.70 -35.08 46.85
CA LEU A 216 16.47 -36.24 46.37
C LEU A 216 17.92 -36.22 46.88
N THR A 217 18.55 -35.05 46.88
CA THR A 217 19.91 -34.85 47.42
C THR A 217 19.97 -35.19 48.90
N THR A 218 19.00 -34.69 49.68
CA THR A 218 18.88 -34.97 51.12
C THR A 218 18.66 -36.47 51.39
N LEU A 219 17.76 -37.10 50.64
CA LEU A 219 17.47 -38.54 50.76
C LEU A 219 18.71 -39.40 50.41
N ARG A 220 19.45 -39.03 49.35
CA ARG A 220 20.68 -39.72 48.94
C ARG A 220 21.77 -39.62 50.01
N ALA A 221 21.93 -38.46 50.66
CA ALA A 221 22.86 -38.29 51.77
C ALA A 221 22.50 -39.24 52.94
N GLY A 222 21.25 -39.25 53.37
CA GLY A 222 20.78 -40.16 54.44
C GLY A 222 20.97 -41.65 54.14
N TYR A 223 20.81 -42.07 52.87
CA TYR A 223 21.13 -43.45 52.46
C TYR A 223 22.64 -43.75 52.52
N LEU A 224 23.51 -42.82 52.12
CA LEU A 224 24.96 -42.97 52.20
C LEU A 224 25.44 -43.03 53.66
N ASP A 225 24.88 -42.18 54.54
CA ASP A 225 25.20 -42.17 55.97
C ASP A 225 24.83 -43.52 56.61
N ASN A 226 23.64 -44.04 56.30
CA ASN A 226 23.18 -45.32 56.84
C ASN A 226 24.01 -46.52 56.31
N LEU A 227 24.41 -46.51 55.03
CA LEU A 227 25.32 -47.50 54.47
C LEU A 227 26.71 -47.44 55.14
N SER A 228 27.21 -46.23 55.39
CA SER A 228 28.49 -46.00 56.08
C SER A 228 28.44 -46.49 57.53
N ALA A 229 27.36 -46.20 58.26
CA ALA A 229 27.14 -46.71 59.61
C ALA A 229 27.06 -48.25 59.65
N GLY A 230 26.38 -48.86 58.66
CA GLY A 230 26.33 -50.32 58.50
C GLY A 230 27.70 -50.95 58.24
N ALA A 231 28.53 -50.33 57.40
CA ALA A 231 29.90 -50.77 57.16
C ALA A 231 30.77 -50.69 58.42
N VAL A 232 30.68 -49.61 59.20
CA VAL A 232 31.40 -49.46 60.48
C VAL A 232 30.96 -50.52 61.50
N ALA A 233 29.67 -50.84 61.57
CA ALA A 233 29.15 -51.88 62.47
C ALA A 233 29.64 -53.29 62.08
N LEU A 234 29.73 -53.58 60.77
CA LEU A 234 30.27 -54.85 60.26
C LEU A 234 31.77 -54.98 60.56
N GLU A 235 32.55 -53.91 60.35
CA GLU A 235 33.98 -53.86 60.65
C GLU A 235 34.25 -54.08 62.15
N ALA A 236 33.50 -53.42 63.03
CA ALA A 236 33.59 -53.63 64.48
C ALA A 236 33.26 -55.09 64.88
N THR A 237 32.31 -55.71 64.18
CA THR A 237 31.97 -57.13 64.39
C THR A 237 33.10 -58.05 63.93
N ALA A 238 33.73 -57.76 62.78
CA ALA A 238 34.88 -58.51 62.27
C ALA A 238 36.08 -58.44 63.22
N GLN A 239 36.41 -57.26 63.75
CA GLN A 239 37.50 -57.10 64.73
C GLN A 239 37.23 -57.88 66.04
N SER A 240 35.97 -57.97 66.48
CA SER A 240 35.57 -58.81 67.62
C SER A 240 35.79 -60.31 67.34
N ILE A 241 35.51 -60.77 66.11
CA ILE A 241 35.76 -62.16 65.68
C ILE A 241 37.26 -62.45 65.59
N VAL A 242 38.08 -61.53 65.07
CA VAL A 242 39.55 -61.65 65.06
C VAL A 242 40.06 -61.80 66.50
N THR A 243 39.66 -60.89 67.40
CA THR A 243 40.05 -60.93 68.82
C THR A 243 39.67 -62.25 69.50
N ALA A 244 38.48 -62.79 69.21
CA ALA A 244 38.05 -64.08 69.73
C ALA A 244 38.80 -65.28 69.11
N THR A 245 39.26 -65.15 67.87
CA THR A 245 40.09 -66.15 67.19
C THR A 245 41.51 -66.17 67.78
N ASP A 246 42.09 -65.01 68.06
CA ASP A 246 43.39 -64.87 68.72
C ASP A 246 43.36 -65.47 70.15
N ASP A 247 42.29 -65.27 70.93
CA ASP A 247 42.09 -65.93 72.23
C ASP A 247 42.01 -67.46 72.08
N LEU A 248 41.25 -67.95 71.09
CA LEU A 248 41.13 -69.38 70.82
C LEU A 248 42.46 -70.00 70.39
N GLU A 249 43.26 -69.32 69.57
CA GLU A 249 44.59 -69.78 69.14
C GLU A 249 45.60 -69.76 70.30
N GLY A 250 45.57 -68.72 71.15
CA GLY A 250 46.35 -68.66 72.38
C GLY A 250 46.01 -69.80 73.35
N ARG A 251 44.71 -70.09 73.54
CA ARG A 251 44.22 -71.20 74.36
C ARG A 251 44.58 -72.57 73.77
N LEU A 252 44.48 -72.74 72.46
CA LEU A 252 44.89 -73.96 71.76
C LEU A 252 46.40 -74.20 71.93
N THR A 253 47.21 -73.14 71.80
CA THR A 253 48.67 -73.19 72.00
C THR A 253 49.01 -73.63 73.42
N ALA A 254 48.34 -73.07 74.44
CA ALA A 254 48.52 -73.45 75.83
C ALA A 254 48.12 -74.92 76.11
N VAL A 255 46.97 -75.37 75.58
CA VAL A 255 46.54 -76.78 75.71
C VAL A 255 47.50 -77.74 75.01
N ARG A 256 47.99 -77.38 73.82
CA ARG A 256 48.95 -78.18 73.07
C ARG A 256 50.29 -78.30 73.80
N ALA A 257 50.77 -77.23 74.44
CA ALA A 257 51.97 -77.28 75.27
C ALA A 257 51.79 -78.25 76.46
N ALA A 258 50.69 -78.11 77.22
CA ALA A 258 50.39 -79.01 78.33
C ALA A 258 50.24 -80.49 77.92
N TYR A 259 49.71 -80.76 76.72
CA TYR A 259 49.61 -82.11 76.18
C TYR A 259 50.99 -82.67 75.78
N LEU A 260 51.88 -81.83 75.25
CA LEU A 260 53.26 -82.20 74.93
C LEU A 260 54.08 -82.51 76.19
N ASP A 261 53.92 -81.73 77.25
CA ASP A 261 54.56 -81.98 78.55
C ASP A 261 54.12 -83.34 79.12
N ASN A 262 52.81 -83.63 79.08
CA ASN A 262 52.27 -84.93 79.50
C ASN A 262 52.82 -86.10 78.65
N LEU A 263 52.87 -85.95 77.32
CA LEU A 263 53.41 -86.98 76.42
C LEU A 263 54.91 -87.19 76.67
N SER A 264 55.66 -86.12 76.94
CA SER A 264 57.08 -86.17 77.29
C SER A 264 57.31 -86.89 78.61
N GLY A 265 56.50 -86.58 79.65
CA GLY A 265 56.51 -87.32 80.92
C GLY A 265 56.18 -88.80 80.76
N GLY A 266 55.19 -89.13 79.92
CA GLY A 266 54.84 -90.51 79.58
C GLY A 266 55.95 -91.26 78.82
N ALA A 267 56.64 -90.58 77.89
CA ALA A 267 57.78 -91.14 77.17
C ALA A 267 58.97 -91.42 78.11
N VAL A 268 59.26 -90.52 79.06
CA VAL A 268 60.28 -90.73 80.10
C VAL A 268 59.92 -91.94 80.98
N ALA A 269 58.66 -92.08 81.37
CA ALA A 269 58.20 -93.25 82.13
C ALA A 269 58.36 -94.56 81.33
N LEU A 270 57.99 -94.58 80.04
CA LEU A 270 58.14 -95.75 79.17
C LEU A 270 59.61 -96.10 78.92
N GLN A 271 60.49 -95.10 78.75
CA GLN A 271 61.94 -95.28 78.63
C GLN A 271 62.52 -95.95 79.89
N SER A 272 62.03 -95.60 81.08
CA SER A 272 62.41 -96.26 82.34
C SER A 272 62.07 -97.75 82.30
N THR A 273 60.82 -98.10 81.98
CA THR A 273 60.38 -99.51 81.90
C THR A 273 61.07 -100.28 80.77
N ALA A 274 61.33 -99.65 79.62
CA ALA A 274 62.07 -100.28 78.52
C ALA A 274 63.54 -100.57 78.90
N THR A 275 64.14 -99.75 79.78
CA THR A 275 65.49 -99.99 80.30
C THR A 275 65.51 -101.18 81.26
N GLU A 276 64.47 -101.36 82.08
CA GLU A 276 64.29 -102.56 82.91
C GLU A 276 64.10 -103.82 82.03
N ILE A 277 63.25 -103.76 81.00
CA ILE A 277 63.01 -104.88 80.07
C ILE A 277 64.27 -105.24 79.27
N LEU A 278 65.10 -104.27 78.88
CA LEU A 278 66.37 -104.54 78.20
C LEU A 278 67.37 -105.23 79.13
N ALA A 279 67.42 -104.86 80.42
CA ALA A 279 68.23 -105.57 81.41
C ALA A 279 67.75 -107.03 81.58
N ASP A 280 66.45 -107.27 81.64
CA ASP A 280 65.85 -108.62 81.66
C ASP A 280 66.12 -109.39 80.35
N THR A 281 66.14 -108.69 79.20
CA THR A 281 66.38 -109.31 77.88
C THR A 281 67.85 -109.71 77.71
N ASP A 282 68.81 -108.88 78.12
CA ASP A 282 70.23 -109.23 78.12
C ASP A 282 70.52 -110.40 79.09
N ASP A 283 69.86 -110.45 80.25
CA ASP A 283 69.90 -111.59 81.19
C ASP A 283 69.29 -112.86 80.57
N LEU A 284 68.22 -112.76 79.77
CA LEU A 284 67.69 -113.88 78.97
C LEU A 284 68.63 -114.30 77.83
N GLN A 285 69.26 -113.35 77.15
CA GLN A 285 70.09 -113.63 75.97
C GLN A 285 71.44 -114.26 76.37
N THR A 286 71.98 -113.88 77.54
CA THR A 286 73.09 -114.59 78.20
C THR A 286 72.71 -116.02 78.65
N LYS A 287 71.43 -116.34 78.80
CA LYS A 287 70.94 -117.70 79.12
C LYS A 287 70.64 -118.59 77.90
N LEU A 288 70.60 -118.07 76.66
CA LEU A 288 69.99 -118.78 75.51
C LEU A 288 70.86 -119.00 74.24
N GLY A 289 71.69 -118.06 73.78
CA GLY A 289 72.56 -118.23 72.58
C GLY A 289 71.88 -118.14 71.18
N THR A 290 72.67 -118.18 70.09
CA THR A 290 72.28 -117.71 68.72
C THR A 290 72.38 -118.76 67.57
N PRO A 291 71.44 -118.79 66.57
CA PRO A 291 71.45 -119.74 65.43
C PRO A 291 71.71 -119.12 64.02
N THR A 292 71.83 -119.95 62.95
CA THR A 292 72.63 -119.63 61.74
C THR A 292 72.07 -120.04 60.33
N GLY A 293 71.60 -119.08 59.50
CA GLY A 293 71.62 -119.15 58.00
C GLY A 293 70.28 -119.12 57.22
N ILE A 294 70.14 -118.59 55.98
CA ILE A 294 71.07 -117.82 55.10
C ILE A 294 70.37 -116.61 54.38
N SER A 295 69.93 -116.68 53.10
CA SER A 295 69.58 -115.47 52.29
C SER A 295 68.68 -115.69 51.04
N PHE A 296 68.22 -114.58 50.42
CA PHE A 296 67.29 -114.43 49.26
C PHE A 296 67.84 -114.77 47.85
N SER A 297 69.13 -115.07 47.68
CA SER A 297 69.77 -115.10 46.35
C SER A 297 69.42 -116.31 45.47
N ALA A 298 68.61 -117.25 45.96
CA ALA A 298 68.21 -118.46 45.22
C ALA A 298 67.11 -118.20 44.18
N ASP A 299 66.30 -117.14 44.36
CA ASP A 299 65.04 -116.96 43.61
C ASP A 299 65.23 -116.40 42.18
N LEU A 300 66.43 -115.96 41.79
CA LEU A 300 66.66 -115.19 40.56
C LEU A 300 66.88 -116.04 39.30
N ALA A 301 67.29 -117.31 39.44
CA ALA A 301 67.71 -118.17 38.32
C ALA A 301 66.55 -118.65 37.42
N ASP A 302 65.30 -118.53 37.87
CA ASP A 302 64.12 -119.15 37.23
C ASP A 302 63.55 -118.35 36.04
N ILE A 303 64.09 -117.14 35.78
CA ILE A 303 63.55 -116.19 34.80
C ILE A 303 64.12 -116.40 33.39
N GLU A 304 65.39 -116.79 33.25
CA GLU A 304 66.10 -116.84 31.96
C GLU A 304 65.49 -117.88 30.99
N SER A 305 64.98 -118.99 31.52
CA SER A 305 64.40 -120.12 30.75
C SER A 305 63.21 -119.76 29.85
N LYS A 306 62.55 -118.61 30.06
CA LYS A 306 61.30 -118.24 29.34
C LYS A 306 61.52 -117.51 28.02
N VAL A 307 62.75 -117.08 27.70
CA VAL A 307 63.03 -116.26 26.52
C VAL A 307 63.19 -117.11 25.26
N ASP A 308 63.82 -118.28 25.36
CA ASP A 308 64.14 -119.14 24.21
C ASP A 308 62.90 -119.64 23.44
N ASP A 309 61.75 -119.78 24.12
CA ASP A 309 60.50 -120.29 23.54
C ASP A 309 59.83 -119.32 22.54
N LEU A 310 60.21 -118.04 22.58
CA LEU A 310 59.65 -117.00 21.70
C LEU A 310 60.21 -117.03 20.27
N GLU A 311 61.48 -117.40 20.07
CA GLU A 311 62.13 -117.33 18.75
C GLU A 311 61.57 -118.36 17.75
N GLY A 312 61.16 -119.55 18.23
CA GLY A 312 60.60 -120.59 17.37
C GLY A 312 59.34 -120.14 16.61
N ARG A 313 58.48 -119.36 17.26
CA ARG A 313 57.16 -118.93 16.75
C ARG A 313 57.24 -117.98 15.54
N LEU A 314 58.38 -117.34 15.30
CA LEU A 314 58.53 -116.36 14.21
C LEU A 314 58.75 -117.03 12.84
N THR A 315 59.24 -118.27 12.82
CA THR A 315 59.61 -118.98 11.58
C THR A 315 58.37 -119.39 10.77
N ASP A 316 57.33 -119.90 11.44
CA ASP A 316 56.11 -120.42 10.80
C ASP A 316 55.31 -119.33 10.06
N LEU A 317 55.31 -118.10 10.58
CA LEU A 317 54.57 -116.97 10.00
C LEU A 317 55.01 -116.64 8.57
N ARG A 318 56.27 -116.91 8.21
CA ARG A 318 56.83 -116.53 6.91
C ARG A 318 56.39 -117.44 5.76
N ALA A 319 55.88 -118.64 6.05
CA ALA A 319 55.40 -119.56 5.01
C ALA A 319 54.03 -119.13 4.44
N GLY A 320 53.12 -118.66 5.28
CA GLY A 320 51.75 -118.28 4.87
C GLY A 320 51.67 -117.07 3.92
N TYR A 321 52.69 -116.21 3.88
CA TYR A 321 52.72 -115.04 2.99
C TYR A 321 52.90 -115.40 1.51
N LEU A 322 53.51 -116.55 1.18
CA LEU A 322 53.82 -116.90 -0.21
C LEU A 322 52.59 -117.43 -0.97
N ASP A 323 51.70 -118.16 -0.29
CA ASP A 323 50.44 -118.65 -0.87
C ASP A 323 49.49 -117.51 -1.26
N ASN A 324 49.47 -116.43 -0.47
CA ASN A 324 48.58 -115.28 -0.68
C ASN A 324 48.92 -114.47 -1.95
N LEU A 325 50.17 -114.54 -2.44
CA LEU A 325 50.60 -113.81 -3.63
C LEU A 325 50.08 -114.46 -4.94
N SER A 326 49.78 -115.76 -4.90
CA SER A 326 49.24 -116.49 -6.06
C SER A 326 47.76 -116.17 -6.34
N GLY A 327 46.96 -115.88 -5.29
CA GLY A 327 45.56 -115.48 -5.42
C GLY A 327 45.37 -114.09 -6.02
N GLY A 328 46.32 -113.17 -5.78
CA GLY A 328 46.24 -111.79 -6.29
C GLY A 328 46.29 -111.67 -7.82
N ALA A 329 46.96 -112.59 -8.50
CA ALA A 329 47.06 -112.58 -9.97
C ALA A 329 45.70 -112.82 -10.65
N VAL A 330 44.84 -113.66 -10.06
CA VAL A 330 43.52 -114.01 -10.60
C VAL A 330 42.51 -112.86 -10.43
N ALA A 331 42.70 -111.99 -9.42
CA ALA A 331 41.83 -110.84 -9.18
C ALA A 331 42.09 -109.65 -10.13
N LEU A 332 43.29 -109.55 -10.70
CA LEU A 332 43.64 -108.45 -11.62
C LEU A 332 42.95 -108.61 -12.98
N GLU A 333 42.80 -109.85 -13.46
CA GLU A 333 42.20 -110.14 -14.77
C GLU A 333 40.67 -109.93 -14.78
N SER A 334 39.97 -110.19 -13.66
CA SER A 334 38.55 -109.82 -13.53
C SER A 334 38.32 -108.31 -13.48
N THR A 335 39.28 -107.56 -12.93
CA THR A 335 39.23 -106.08 -12.86
C THR A 335 39.33 -105.45 -14.26
N ALA A 336 40.19 -105.99 -15.13
CA ALA A 336 40.33 -105.53 -16.51
C ALA A 336 39.04 -105.71 -17.34
N VAL A 337 38.32 -106.83 -17.15
CA VAL A 337 37.03 -107.08 -17.82
C VAL A 337 35.95 -106.10 -17.33
N SER A 338 35.94 -105.74 -16.04
CA SER A 338 35.01 -104.72 -15.51
C SER A 338 35.24 -103.36 -16.16
N ILE A 339 36.50 -102.92 -16.27
CA ILE A 339 36.85 -101.61 -16.86
C ILE A 339 36.44 -101.53 -18.34
N GLN A 340 36.53 -102.64 -19.08
CA GLN A 340 36.05 -102.67 -20.46
C GLN A 340 34.51 -102.55 -20.53
N ALA A 341 33.78 -103.25 -19.65
CA ALA A 341 32.32 -103.13 -19.57
C ALA A 341 31.86 -101.71 -19.17
N ASP A 342 32.55 -101.06 -18.22
CA ASP A 342 32.30 -99.67 -17.82
C ASP A 342 32.60 -98.69 -18.96
N THR A 343 33.60 -98.98 -19.80
CA THR A 343 33.94 -98.19 -20.99
C THR A 343 32.84 -98.26 -22.05
N ASP A 344 32.30 -99.46 -22.30
CA ASP A 344 31.23 -99.69 -23.27
C ASP A 344 29.89 -99.09 -22.77
N ASP A 345 29.60 -99.15 -21.46
CA ASP A 345 28.44 -98.51 -20.83
C ASP A 345 28.55 -96.96 -20.84
N LEU A 346 29.73 -96.40 -20.64
CA LEU A 346 29.98 -94.96 -20.82
C LEU A 346 29.72 -94.50 -22.26
N GLN A 347 30.20 -95.25 -23.26
CA GLN A 347 29.88 -94.96 -24.67
C GLN A 347 28.37 -95.05 -24.95
N THR A 348 27.66 -95.95 -24.28
CA THR A 348 26.20 -96.09 -24.39
C THR A 348 25.46 -94.91 -23.74
N LYS A 349 25.97 -94.36 -22.63
CA LYS A 349 25.36 -93.25 -21.88
C LYS A 349 25.64 -91.85 -22.46
N LEU A 350 26.79 -91.65 -23.09
CA LEU A 350 27.15 -90.37 -23.73
C LEU A 350 26.62 -90.24 -25.18
N GLY A 351 26.21 -91.35 -25.80
CA GLY A 351 25.71 -91.37 -27.18
C GLY A 351 26.83 -91.32 -28.23
N THR A 352 26.46 -91.49 -29.51
CA THR A 352 27.42 -91.38 -30.62
C THR A 352 27.75 -89.92 -30.90
N PRO A 353 29.04 -89.52 -30.98
CA PRO A 353 29.42 -88.15 -31.39
C PRO A 353 28.89 -87.84 -32.80
N VAL A 354 28.65 -86.55 -33.06
CA VAL A 354 28.02 -86.10 -34.31
C VAL A 354 29.07 -85.83 -35.39
N GLY A 355 30.26 -85.39 -35.00
CA GLY A 355 31.46 -85.33 -35.82
C GLY A 355 32.29 -86.61 -35.80
N THR A 356 33.53 -86.53 -36.29
CA THR A 356 34.42 -87.71 -36.41
C THR A 356 34.92 -88.24 -35.07
N SER A 357 34.82 -87.46 -33.99
CA SER A 357 35.11 -87.83 -32.60
C SER A 357 34.62 -86.75 -31.64
N PHE A 358 34.48 -87.07 -30.35
CA PHE A 358 34.17 -86.08 -29.32
C PHE A 358 35.17 -84.91 -29.26
N SER A 359 36.45 -85.12 -29.61
CA SER A 359 37.44 -84.02 -29.64
C SER A 359 37.25 -83.08 -30.83
N ALA A 360 36.68 -83.57 -31.95
CA ALA A 360 36.28 -82.71 -33.06
C ALA A 360 35.05 -81.87 -32.69
N ASP A 361 34.03 -82.49 -32.09
CA ASP A 361 32.82 -81.79 -31.62
C ASP A 361 33.15 -80.71 -30.57
N LEU A 362 34.14 -80.96 -29.70
CA LEU A 362 34.63 -79.98 -28.73
C LEU A 362 35.34 -78.80 -29.40
N ALA A 363 36.25 -79.04 -30.34
CA ALA A 363 36.95 -77.97 -31.08
C ALA A 363 35.97 -77.09 -31.90
N ASP A 364 34.92 -77.70 -32.43
CA ASP A 364 33.84 -77.02 -33.15
C ASP A 364 32.94 -76.18 -32.22
N ILE A 365 32.87 -76.51 -30.93
CA ILE A 365 32.22 -75.71 -29.89
C ILE A 365 33.14 -74.57 -29.45
N GLU A 366 34.42 -74.83 -29.19
CA GLU A 366 35.45 -73.84 -28.84
C GLU A 366 35.50 -72.71 -29.90
N SER A 367 35.61 -73.07 -31.18
CA SER A 367 35.58 -72.11 -32.31
C SER A 367 34.30 -71.25 -32.33
N LYS A 368 33.13 -71.83 -32.02
CA LYS A 368 31.85 -71.08 -31.93
C LYS A 368 31.78 -70.19 -30.69
N VAL A 369 32.47 -70.55 -29.60
CA VAL A 369 32.61 -69.72 -28.39
C VAL A 369 33.54 -68.54 -28.69
N ASP A 370 34.69 -68.76 -29.32
CA ASP A 370 35.61 -67.70 -29.74
C ASP A 370 34.91 -66.65 -30.64
N ASP A 371 34.13 -67.11 -31.63
CA ASP A 371 33.31 -66.25 -32.51
C ASP A 371 32.25 -65.45 -31.73
N LEU A 372 31.65 -66.04 -30.69
CA LEU A 372 30.69 -65.37 -29.81
C LEU A 372 31.38 -64.34 -28.90
N GLU A 373 32.57 -64.64 -28.38
CA GLU A 373 33.37 -63.73 -27.55
C GLU A 373 33.87 -62.53 -28.36
N GLY A 374 34.30 -62.75 -29.61
CA GLY A 374 34.65 -61.68 -30.55
C GLY A 374 33.47 -60.73 -30.80
N ARG A 375 32.31 -61.29 -31.19
CA ARG A 375 31.08 -60.50 -31.41
C ARG A 375 30.59 -59.77 -30.17
N LEU A 376 30.74 -60.36 -28.98
CA LEU A 376 30.41 -59.71 -27.70
C LEU A 376 31.36 -58.55 -27.39
N THR A 377 32.63 -58.67 -27.78
CA THR A 377 33.65 -57.62 -27.61
C THR A 377 33.38 -56.43 -28.52
N GLU A 378 33.09 -56.66 -29.81
CA GLU A 378 32.70 -55.60 -30.75
C GLU A 378 31.42 -54.88 -30.31
N LEU A 379 30.41 -55.64 -29.88
CA LEU A 379 29.15 -55.08 -29.37
C LEU A 379 29.38 -54.20 -28.13
N ARG A 380 30.23 -54.63 -27.19
CA ARG A 380 30.60 -53.84 -26.01
C ARG A 380 31.34 -52.56 -26.38
N ALA A 381 32.27 -52.61 -27.34
CA ALA A 381 32.98 -51.43 -27.82
C ALA A 381 31.98 -50.41 -28.41
N GLY A 382 31.09 -50.84 -29.31
CA GLY A 382 30.06 -49.96 -29.89
C GLY A 382 29.09 -49.37 -28.86
N TYR A 383 28.74 -50.10 -27.80
CA TYR A 383 27.97 -49.53 -26.69
C TYR A 383 28.77 -48.48 -25.90
N LEU A 384 30.05 -48.72 -25.66
CA LEU A 384 30.92 -47.82 -24.89
C LEU A 384 31.24 -46.52 -25.66
N ASP A 385 31.43 -46.61 -26.97
CA ASP A 385 31.61 -45.47 -27.86
C ASP A 385 30.35 -44.59 -27.89
N ASN A 386 29.16 -45.21 -28.04
CA ASN A 386 27.88 -44.49 -27.98
C ASN A 386 27.65 -43.80 -26.63
N LEU A 387 27.99 -44.47 -25.52
CA LEU A 387 27.91 -43.87 -24.18
C LEU A 387 28.87 -42.69 -24.03
N SER A 388 30.09 -42.80 -24.56
CA SER A 388 31.11 -41.74 -24.54
C SER A 388 30.71 -40.53 -25.40
N ALA A 389 30.11 -40.77 -26.57
CA ALA A 389 29.55 -39.73 -27.42
C ALA A 389 28.37 -39.02 -26.73
N GLY A 390 27.49 -39.77 -26.07
CA GLY A 390 26.38 -39.22 -25.28
C GLY A 390 26.86 -38.36 -24.10
N ALA A 391 27.88 -38.82 -23.36
CA ALA A 391 28.50 -38.05 -22.29
C ALA A 391 29.14 -36.75 -22.81
N THR A 392 29.82 -36.79 -23.97
CA THR A 392 30.42 -35.61 -24.62
C THR A 392 29.35 -34.60 -25.07
N ALA A 393 28.21 -35.07 -25.59
CA ALA A 393 27.10 -34.20 -25.97
C ALA A 393 26.42 -33.53 -24.76
N LEU A 394 26.29 -34.27 -23.64
CA LEU A 394 25.76 -33.74 -22.39
C LEU A 394 26.68 -32.68 -21.78
N GLU A 395 27.99 -32.94 -21.75
CA GLU A 395 29.02 -32.00 -21.29
C GLU A 395 28.99 -30.70 -22.13
N SER A 396 28.91 -30.81 -23.46
CA SER A 396 28.75 -29.65 -24.36
C SER A 396 27.48 -28.84 -24.06
N THR A 397 26.37 -29.52 -23.74
CA THR A 397 25.12 -28.86 -23.35
C THR A 397 25.25 -28.14 -22.01
N ALA A 398 25.89 -28.78 -21.02
CA ALA A 398 26.13 -28.19 -19.70
C ALA A 398 27.02 -26.94 -19.79
N GLN A 399 28.07 -26.97 -20.62
CA GLN A 399 28.93 -25.81 -20.88
C GLN A 399 28.16 -24.66 -21.58
N SER A 400 27.24 -24.97 -22.50
CA SER A 400 26.37 -23.95 -23.10
C SER A 400 25.44 -23.31 -22.06
N VAL A 401 24.82 -24.10 -21.18
CA VAL A 401 23.93 -23.59 -20.13
C VAL A 401 24.69 -22.75 -19.10
N LEU A 402 25.94 -23.10 -18.79
CA LEU A 402 26.82 -22.28 -17.96
C LEU A 402 27.14 -20.94 -18.64
N ALA A 403 27.51 -20.95 -19.93
CA ALA A 403 27.79 -19.72 -20.68
C ALA A 403 26.56 -18.81 -20.79
N ASP A 404 25.36 -19.37 -21.01
CA ASP A 404 24.10 -18.62 -20.99
C ASP A 404 23.80 -18.03 -19.60
N THR A 405 24.14 -18.77 -18.53
CA THR A 405 24.01 -18.30 -17.14
C THR A 405 24.95 -17.13 -16.84
N ASP A 406 26.21 -17.21 -17.27
CA ASP A 406 27.21 -16.15 -17.11
C ASP A 406 26.83 -14.89 -17.91
N ASP A 407 26.33 -15.03 -19.14
CA ASP A 407 25.84 -13.91 -19.97
C ASP A 407 24.59 -13.26 -19.36
N LEU A 408 23.65 -14.05 -18.81
CA LEU A 408 22.50 -13.54 -18.06
C LEU A 408 22.94 -12.76 -16.82
N GLN A 409 23.89 -13.28 -16.04
CA GLN A 409 24.45 -12.59 -14.87
C GLN A 409 25.21 -11.31 -15.27
N THR A 410 25.87 -11.30 -16.42
CA THR A 410 26.55 -10.11 -16.96
C THR A 410 25.54 -9.03 -17.38
N LYS A 411 24.38 -9.41 -17.94
CA LYS A 411 23.32 -8.49 -18.39
C LYS A 411 22.43 -7.97 -17.27
N VAL A 412 22.11 -8.81 -16.29
CA VAL A 412 21.27 -8.45 -15.12
C VAL A 412 22.11 -7.77 -14.04
N GLY A 413 23.43 -7.95 -14.06
CA GLY A 413 24.35 -7.53 -13.01
C GLY A 413 24.50 -8.64 -11.95
N THR A 414 25.64 -8.64 -11.26
CA THR A 414 25.82 -9.51 -10.09
C THR A 414 24.87 -9.06 -8.99
N PRO A 415 24.02 -9.95 -8.44
CA PRO A 415 23.20 -9.61 -7.28
C PRO A 415 24.08 -9.15 -6.12
N THR A 416 23.67 -8.08 -5.46
CA THR A 416 24.37 -7.53 -4.28
C THR A 416 24.03 -8.31 -3.00
N GLY A 417 22.85 -8.92 -2.96
CA GLY A 417 22.42 -9.88 -1.95
C GLY A 417 22.70 -11.33 -2.34
N ALA A 418 22.13 -12.27 -1.58
CA ALA A 418 22.29 -13.70 -1.82
C ALA A 418 21.61 -14.21 -3.11
N SER A 419 20.67 -13.43 -3.67
CA SER A 419 19.94 -13.73 -4.90
C SER A 419 19.29 -12.45 -5.45
N VAL A 420 18.92 -12.46 -6.74
CA VAL A 420 18.12 -11.39 -7.36
C VAL A 420 16.78 -11.18 -6.63
N SER A 421 16.19 -12.23 -6.07
CA SER A 421 14.97 -12.12 -5.25
C SER A 421 15.21 -11.44 -3.90
N ALA A 422 16.40 -11.58 -3.31
CA ALA A 422 16.78 -10.84 -2.11
C ALA A 422 16.96 -9.35 -2.43
N ASP A 423 17.68 -9.02 -3.50
CA ASP A 423 17.85 -7.63 -3.95
C ASP A 423 16.52 -6.94 -4.30
N LEU A 424 15.57 -7.67 -4.91
CA LEU A 424 14.23 -7.17 -5.20
C LEU A 424 13.43 -6.88 -3.92
N ALA A 425 13.41 -7.79 -2.95
CA ALA A 425 12.77 -7.55 -1.65
C ALA A 425 13.40 -6.37 -0.89
N ASP A 426 14.72 -6.21 -1.01
CA ASP A 426 15.49 -5.08 -0.48
C ASP A 426 15.15 -3.75 -1.17
N ILE A 427 14.75 -3.78 -2.44
CA ILE A 427 14.28 -2.61 -3.20
C ILE A 427 12.83 -2.29 -2.84
N GLU A 428 11.95 -3.29 -2.78
CA GLU A 428 10.55 -3.15 -2.34
C GLU A 428 10.49 -2.50 -0.94
N SER A 429 11.26 -3.01 0.02
CA SER A 429 11.31 -2.42 1.37
C SER A 429 11.82 -0.96 1.38
N LYS A 430 12.73 -0.58 0.47
CA LYS A 430 13.19 0.82 0.32
C LYS A 430 12.15 1.71 -0.36
N VAL A 431 11.34 1.16 -1.26
CA VAL A 431 10.19 1.85 -1.86
C VAL A 431 9.11 2.07 -0.80
N ASP A 432 8.78 1.07 0.01
CA ASP A 432 7.83 1.19 1.12
C ASP A 432 8.26 2.29 2.13
N ASP A 433 9.55 2.35 2.52
CA ASP A 433 10.08 3.44 3.36
C ASP A 433 9.92 4.82 2.68
N LEU A 434 10.22 4.91 1.39
CA LEU A 434 10.07 6.16 0.62
C LEU A 434 8.60 6.60 0.52
N GLU A 435 7.66 5.68 0.29
CA GLU A 435 6.23 5.97 0.25
C GLU A 435 5.68 6.37 1.61
N GLY A 436 6.10 5.69 2.69
CA GLY A 436 5.78 6.05 4.06
C GLY A 436 6.28 7.46 4.43
N ARG A 437 7.53 7.77 4.08
CA ARG A 437 8.14 9.10 4.29
C ARG A 437 7.48 10.19 3.47
N LEU A 438 7.10 9.91 2.22
CA LEU A 438 6.38 10.85 1.36
C LEU A 438 4.97 11.14 1.93
N THR A 439 4.29 10.11 2.44
CA THR A 439 2.98 10.22 3.08
C THR A 439 3.05 11.08 4.35
N ALA A 440 4.01 10.82 5.23
CA ALA A 440 4.24 11.60 6.44
C ALA A 440 4.60 13.07 6.14
N LEU A 441 5.47 13.30 5.14
CA LEU A 441 5.85 14.65 4.71
C LEU A 441 4.64 15.42 4.16
N ARG A 442 3.81 14.78 3.33
CA ARG A 442 2.58 15.36 2.77
C ARG A 442 1.57 15.72 3.88
N ALA A 443 1.41 14.86 4.88
CA ALA A 443 0.55 15.15 6.03
C ALA A 443 1.03 16.41 6.78
N GLY A 444 2.32 16.48 7.14
CA GLY A 444 2.89 17.66 7.81
C GLY A 444 2.81 18.95 7.00
N TYR A 445 2.87 18.91 5.67
CA TYR A 445 2.60 20.08 4.81
C TYR A 445 1.13 20.53 4.86
N LEU A 446 0.18 19.59 4.85
CA LEU A 446 -1.25 19.89 4.96
C LEU A 446 -1.63 20.45 6.33
N ASP A 447 -1.06 19.91 7.40
CA ASP A 447 -1.27 20.39 8.77
C ASP A 447 -0.77 21.84 8.92
N ASN A 448 0.44 22.14 8.42
CA ASN A 448 1.00 23.48 8.44
C ASN A 448 0.15 24.49 7.63
N LEU A 449 -0.35 24.09 6.45
CA LEU A 449 -1.22 24.95 5.64
C LEU A 449 -2.56 25.21 6.35
N SER A 450 -3.13 24.18 6.99
CA SER A 450 -4.38 24.28 7.75
C SER A 450 -4.23 25.17 8.99
N ALA A 451 -3.11 25.03 9.72
CA ALA A 451 -2.78 25.89 10.86
C ALA A 451 -2.58 27.36 10.43
N GLY A 452 -1.92 27.58 9.29
CA GLY A 452 -1.75 28.92 8.71
C GLY A 452 -3.09 29.57 8.30
N ALA A 453 -3.99 28.80 7.68
CA ALA A 453 -5.33 29.27 7.34
C ALA A 453 -6.15 29.62 8.59
N ALA A 454 -6.11 28.78 9.64
CA ALA A 454 -6.80 29.05 10.90
C ALA A 454 -6.26 30.30 11.63
N ALA A 455 -4.94 30.53 11.58
CA ALA A 455 -4.32 31.73 12.14
C ALA A 455 -4.71 33.02 11.37
N LEU A 456 -4.81 32.94 10.04
CA LEU A 456 -5.27 34.05 9.22
C LEU A 456 -6.75 34.37 9.47
N GLU A 457 -7.61 33.35 9.53
CA GLU A 457 -9.04 33.49 9.84
C GLU A 457 -9.25 34.11 11.24
N SER A 458 -8.53 33.62 12.25
CA SER A 458 -8.52 34.21 13.60
C SER A 458 -8.10 35.69 13.60
N THR A 459 -7.10 36.04 12.79
CA THR A 459 -6.66 37.44 12.63
C THR A 459 -7.73 38.29 11.97
N ALA A 460 -8.38 37.80 10.91
CA ALA A 460 -9.47 38.49 10.21
C ALA A 460 -10.68 38.71 11.13
N GLN A 461 -11.08 37.70 11.91
CA GLN A 461 -12.14 37.79 12.90
C GLN A 461 -11.81 38.78 14.02
N SER A 462 -10.55 38.81 14.49
CA SER A 462 -10.10 39.78 15.48
C SER A 462 -10.18 41.22 14.98
N ILE A 463 -9.80 41.46 13.72
CA ILE A 463 -9.94 42.78 13.06
C ILE A 463 -11.43 43.17 12.97
N LEU A 464 -12.28 42.27 12.48
CA LEU A 464 -13.73 42.51 12.35
C LEU A 464 -14.40 42.78 13.70
N ALA A 465 -13.94 42.14 14.78
CA ALA A 465 -14.42 42.35 16.13
C ALA A 465 -13.99 43.72 16.72
N ASP A 466 -12.79 44.20 16.37
CA ASP A 466 -12.29 45.52 16.78
C ASP A 466 -12.96 46.68 16.00
N THR A 467 -13.16 46.51 14.68
CA THR A 467 -13.73 47.58 13.82
C THR A 467 -15.24 47.57 13.72
N GLY A 468 -15.92 46.45 13.99
CA GLY A 468 -17.38 46.27 13.87
C GLY A 468 -17.94 46.46 12.44
N THR A 469 -17.06 46.65 11.47
CA THR A 469 -17.31 47.01 10.06
C THR A 469 -16.12 46.57 9.21
N ASP A 470 -16.33 46.31 7.92
CA ASP A 470 -15.26 45.97 6.96
C ASP A 470 -14.41 47.21 6.57
N GLY A 471 -13.75 47.81 7.57
CA GLY A 471 -12.96 49.04 7.47
C GLY A 471 -13.56 50.20 8.27
N VAL A 472 -12.71 51.12 8.76
CA VAL A 472 -13.08 52.19 9.72
C VAL A 472 -14.13 53.15 9.14
N ALA A 473 -15.41 52.89 9.43
CA ALA A 473 -16.53 53.69 8.96
C ALA A 473 -17.42 54.18 10.11
N LEU A 474 -17.23 55.44 10.53
CA LEU A 474 -18.12 56.09 11.51
C LEU A 474 -19.56 56.08 10.99
N THR A 475 -20.49 55.54 11.78
CA THR A 475 -21.91 55.51 11.46
C THR A 475 -22.50 56.92 11.37
N VAL A 476 -23.69 57.05 10.78
CA VAL A 476 -24.41 58.35 10.75
C VAL A 476 -24.67 58.88 12.17
N ALA A 477 -24.95 57.98 13.13
CA ALA A 477 -25.16 58.35 14.52
C ALA A 477 -23.88 58.92 15.17
N GLU A 478 -22.73 58.27 14.98
CA GLU A 478 -21.45 58.75 15.52
C GLU A 478 -21.00 60.05 14.86
N ARG A 479 -21.16 60.19 13.53
CA ARG A 479 -20.85 61.45 12.83
C ARG A 479 -21.70 62.62 13.34
N ASN A 480 -22.98 62.38 13.62
CA ASN A 480 -23.86 63.38 14.22
C ASN A 480 -23.44 63.70 15.66
N ALA A 481 -23.12 62.68 16.48
CA ALA A 481 -22.65 62.88 17.86
C ALA A 481 -21.34 63.69 17.93
N VAL A 482 -20.40 63.46 17.00
CA VAL A 482 -19.17 64.25 16.86
C VAL A 482 -19.48 65.70 16.47
N ALA A 483 -20.44 65.93 15.57
CA ALA A 483 -20.85 67.28 15.17
C ALA A 483 -21.53 68.04 16.32
N ASP A 484 -22.43 67.40 17.06
CA ASP A 484 -23.08 68.01 18.23
C ASP A 484 -22.07 68.29 19.35
N ALA A 485 -21.15 67.36 19.64
CA ALA A 485 -20.08 67.56 20.62
C ALA A 485 -19.09 68.69 20.27
N LEU A 486 -19.00 69.06 18.98
CA LEU A 486 -18.26 70.25 18.52
C LEU A 486 -19.08 71.53 18.74
N LEU A 487 -20.37 71.52 18.36
CA LEU A 487 -21.26 72.68 18.53
C LEU A 487 -21.48 73.04 20.01
N ASP A 488 -21.54 72.04 20.88
CA ASP A 488 -21.74 72.19 22.33
C ASP A 488 -20.43 72.16 23.14
N ARG A 489 -19.28 72.32 22.47
CA ARG A 489 -18.00 72.52 23.15
C ARG A 489 -18.01 73.85 23.88
N VAL A 490 -17.98 73.80 25.21
CA VAL A 490 -17.80 74.96 26.10
C VAL A 490 -16.44 75.62 25.85
N ASP A 491 -16.39 76.95 26.00
CA ASP A 491 -15.21 77.81 25.79
C ASP A 491 -14.62 77.77 24.36
N ALA A 492 -15.41 77.33 23.37
CA ALA A 492 -14.93 77.18 21.98
C ALA A 492 -14.74 78.50 21.22
N ILE A 493 -15.36 79.60 21.69
CA ILE A 493 -15.31 80.93 21.06
C ILE A 493 -14.93 82.00 22.08
N GLU A 494 -15.66 82.04 23.20
CA GLU A 494 -15.41 82.92 24.35
C GLU A 494 -15.64 82.12 25.63
N VAL A 495 -14.97 82.48 26.72
CA VAL A 495 -15.11 81.79 28.01
C VAL A 495 -16.55 81.91 28.51
N GLY A 496 -17.17 80.77 28.83
CA GLY A 496 -18.57 80.65 29.25
C GLY A 496 -19.58 80.40 28.14
N LEU A 497 -19.17 80.27 26.87
CA LEU A 497 -20.06 80.03 25.73
C LEU A 497 -19.68 78.80 24.90
N THR A 498 -20.68 78.02 24.47
CA THR A 498 -20.52 77.07 23.36
C THR A 498 -20.61 77.76 22.00
N PHE A 499 -20.12 77.10 20.95
CA PHE A 499 -20.29 77.60 19.57
C PHE A 499 -21.77 77.78 19.22
N ARG A 500 -22.62 76.80 19.58
CA ARG A 500 -24.08 76.85 19.40
C ARG A 500 -24.71 78.06 20.10
N GLN A 501 -24.27 78.36 21.33
CA GLN A 501 -24.74 79.50 22.12
C GLN A 501 -24.26 80.84 21.52
N ALA A 502 -22.99 80.96 21.15
CA ALA A 502 -22.45 82.15 20.51
C ALA A 502 -23.20 82.49 19.21
N VAL A 503 -23.44 81.50 18.35
CA VAL A 503 -24.23 81.68 17.12
C VAL A 503 -25.69 82.04 17.43
N ALA A 504 -26.31 81.47 18.47
CA ALA A 504 -27.67 81.83 18.88
C ALA A 504 -27.79 83.28 19.39
N ILE A 505 -26.77 83.81 20.07
CA ILE A 505 -26.68 85.22 20.47
C ILE A 505 -26.52 86.11 19.22
N MET A 506 -25.60 85.77 18.31
CA MET A 506 -25.40 86.51 17.06
C MET A 506 -26.68 86.56 16.21
N ALA A 507 -27.38 85.44 16.07
CA ALA A 507 -28.65 85.37 15.32
C ALA A 507 -29.74 86.28 15.93
N ALA A 508 -29.83 86.36 17.26
CA ALA A 508 -30.78 87.26 17.92
C ALA A 508 -30.39 88.75 17.77
N ALA A 509 -29.09 89.08 17.80
CA ALA A 509 -28.62 90.44 17.59
C ALA A 509 -28.87 90.94 16.15
N LEU A 510 -28.72 90.07 15.16
CA LEU A 510 -28.74 90.41 13.73
C LEU A 510 -30.10 90.23 13.06
N ALA A 511 -30.87 89.21 13.46
CA ALA A 511 -32.14 88.83 12.83
C ALA A 511 -33.30 88.66 13.84
N GLY A 512 -33.05 88.96 15.12
CA GLY A 512 -34.07 88.93 16.16
C GLY A 512 -34.97 90.16 16.14
N LYS A 513 -36.20 90.00 16.63
CA LYS A 513 -37.11 91.12 16.86
C LYS A 513 -36.63 91.96 18.04
N LEU A 514 -36.55 93.27 17.83
CA LEU A 514 -36.17 94.25 18.84
C LEU A 514 -37.42 94.85 19.51
N SER A 515 -37.44 94.89 20.84
CA SER A 515 -38.48 95.54 21.64
C SER A 515 -37.88 96.30 22.83
N GLY A 516 -38.70 97.08 23.55
CA GLY A 516 -38.28 97.86 24.71
C GLY A 516 -37.76 99.28 24.38
N LEU A 517 -37.43 99.57 23.12
CA LEU A 517 -37.11 100.93 22.65
C LEU A 517 -38.40 101.75 22.39
N PRO A 518 -38.37 103.08 22.57
CA PRO A 518 -37.23 103.93 22.95
C PRO A 518 -36.94 103.98 24.46
N GLY A 519 -37.46 103.04 25.26
CA GLY A 519 -37.13 102.93 26.69
C GLY A 519 -35.72 102.38 26.94
N LEU A 520 -35.27 102.50 28.19
CA LEU A 520 -33.90 102.16 28.64
C LEU A 520 -33.61 100.65 28.75
N SER A 521 -34.44 99.80 28.16
CA SER A 521 -34.37 98.33 28.31
C SER A 521 -34.59 97.60 26.98
N PRO A 522 -33.68 97.71 25.99
CA PRO A 522 -33.78 96.97 24.74
C PRO A 522 -33.67 95.45 24.94
N ILE A 523 -34.55 94.72 24.25
CA ILE A 523 -34.63 93.26 24.26
C ILE A 523 -34.56 92.76 22.81
N PHE A 524 -33.57 91.92 22.53
CA PHE A 524 -33.41 91.20 21.26
C PHE A 524 -33.90 89.77 21.46
N ARG A 525 -34.93 89.39 20.71
CA ARG A 525 -35.60 88.08 20.82
C ARG A 525 -34.92 87.06 19.90
N ASN A 526 -35.02 85.77 20.21
CA ASN A 526 -34.45 84.73 19.34
C ASN A 526 -35.07 84.78 17.93
N ALA A 527 -34.21 84.68 16.92
CA ALA A 527 -34.64 84.67 15.52
C ALA A 527 -35.63 83.52 15.25
N VAL A 528 -36.52 83.73 14.27
CA VAL A 528 -37.59 82.82 13.82
C VAL A 528 -38.70 82.56 14.86
N ALA A 529 -38.38 82.08 16.07
CA ALA A 529 -39.38 81.61 17.03
C ALA A 529 -39.99 82.72 17.93
N ASP A 530 -39.34 83.89 18.04
CA ASP A 530 -39.78 85.05 18.85
C ASP A 530 -40.18 84.72 20.30
N SER A 531 -39.63 83.65 20.88
CA SER A 531 -40.09 83.00 22.12
C SER A 531 -39.23 83.31 23.36
N LYS A 532 -37.94 83.64 23.20
CA LYS A 532 -36.98 83.89 24.29
C LYS A 532 -36.31 85.27 24.17
N ASN A 533 -36.03 85.90 25.31
CA ASN A 533 -35.29 87.17 25.40
C ASN A 533 -33.78 86.90 25.33
N ARG A 534 -33.25 86.65 24.12
CA ARG A 534 -31.88 86.15 23.94
C ARG A 534 -30.79 87.10 24.43
N ILE A 535 -31.01 88.40 24.22
CA ILE A 535 -30.18 89.47 24.76
C ILE A 535 -31.12 90.50 25.37
N SER A 536 -30.98 90.74 26.67
CA SER A 536 -31.59 91.89 27.34
C SER A 536 -30.47 92.82 27.79
N ALA A 537 -30.64 94.13 27.66
CA ALA A 537 -29.68 95.09 28.17
C ALA A 537 -30.37 96.27 28.86
N THR A 538 -29.68 96.90 29.80
CA THR A 538 -29.98 98.26 30.23
C THR A 538 -29.13 99.23 29.42
N VAL A 539 -29.71 100.36 29.02
CA VAL A 539 -29.00 101.43 28.31
C VAL A 539 -29.13 102.77 29.01
N ASP A 540 -28.19 103.67 28.74
CA ASP A 540 -28.32 105.09 29.07
C ASP A 540 -29.24 105.83 28.07
N ALA A 541 -29.37 107.14 28.24
CA ALA A 541 -30.20 107.98 27.37
C ALA A 541 -29.71 108.06 25.91
N ASP A 542 -28.43 107.75 25.66
CA ASP A 542 -27.82 107.74 24.33
C ASP A 542 -27.88 106.34 23.67
N GLY A 543 -28.36 105.32 24.39
CA GLY A 543 -28.49 103.94 23.91
C GLY A 543 -27.26 103.07 24.13
N ASN A 544 -26.25 103.53 24.87
CA ASN A 544 -25.07 102.73 25.19
C ASN A 544 -25.42 101.63 26.20
N ARG A 545 -24.95 100.40 25.99
CA ARG A 545 -25.26 99.27 26.89
C ARG A 545 -24.44 99.34 28.18
N LEU A 546 -25.12 99.43 29.31
CA LEU A 546 -24.52 99.49 30.66
C LEU A 546 -24.43 98.11 31.32
N THR A 547 -25.38 97.23 31.04
CA THR A 547 -25.40 95.84 31.52
C THR A 547 -26.08 94.98 30.47
N ILE A 548 -25.56 93.76 30.25
CA ILE A 548 -26.11 92.81 29.28
C ILE A 548 -26.37 91.48 29.99
N THR A 549 -27.50 90.86 29.69
CA THR A 549 -27.88 89.53 30.17
C THR A 549 -28.24 88.65 28.96
N TYR A 550 -27.65 87.46 28.91
CA TYR A 550 -27.88 86.48 27.85
C TYR A 550 -28.72 85.32 28.36
N ASP A 551 -29.71 84.88 27.57
CA ASP A 551 -30.39 83.60 27.77
C ASP A 551 -29.73 82.56 26.85
N LEU A 552 -28.96 81.64 27.46
CA LEU A 552 -28.17 80.63 26.75
C LEU A 552 -28.92 79.30 26.49
N THR A 553 -30.23 79.22 26.82
CA THR A 553 -30.99 77.96 26.93
C THR A 553 -31.80 77.54 25.70
#